data_AF-A0A1M5NMU0-F1
#
_entry.id   AF-A0A1M5NMU0-F1
#
_cell.length_a   1.000
_cell.length_b   1.000
_cell.length_c   1.000
_cell.angle_alpha   90.00
_cell.angle_beta   90.00
_cell.angle_gamma   90.00
#
_symmetry.space_group_name_H-M   'P 1'
#
loop_
_entity.id
_entity.type
_entity.pdbx_description
1 polymer ?
#
loop_
_entity_poly.entity_id
_entity_poly.type
_entity_poly.pdbx_seq_one_letter_code
_entity_poly.pdbx_strand_id
1 'polypeptide(L)' 'MTVSSQVKQTIAGLKSAQASFEQFALQTENKQAKQLYENAAQQTMSILKSVEPRIQQLEQEEPQYKGF' A
#
# COMPACT_ATOMS: atom_id res chain seq x y z
N MET A 1 -10.05 -17.77 3.31
CA MET A 1 -9.55 -16.45 2.90
C MET A 1 -10.77 -15.54 2.74
N THR A 2 -10.98 -14.59 3.64
CA THR A 2 -12.12 -13.65 3.58
C THR A 2 -11.83 -12.50 2.62
N VAL A 3 -12.84 -11.73 2.27
CA VAL A 3 -12.65 -10.48 1.49
C VAL A 3 -11.74 -9.53 2.28
N SER A 4 -11.92 -9.41 3.60
CA SER A 4 -11.00 -8.63 4.45
C SER A 4 -9.55 -9.11 4.34
N SER A 5 -9.31 -10.43 4.33
CA SER A 5 -7.96 -10.98 4.24
C SER A 5 -7.31 -10.66 2.89
N GLN A 6 -8.06 -10.74 1.80
CA GLN A 6 -7.58 -10.37 0.46
C GLN A 6 -7.22 -8.87 0.39
N VAL A 7 -8.09 -7.99 0.91
CA VAL A 7 -7.85 -6.54 0.93
C VAL A 7 -6.64 -6.18 1.81
N LYS A 8 -6.50 -6.79 2.99
CA LYS A 8 -5.31 -6.64 3.85
C LYS A 8 -4.03 -7.06 3.12
N GLN A 9 -4.05 -8.18 2.39
CA GLN A 9 -2.90 -8.65 1.60
C GLN A 9 -2.55 -7.66 0.46
N THR A 10 -3.54 -7.13 -0.24
CA THR A 10 -3.32 -6.10 -1.27
C THR A 10 -2.68 -4.84 -0.69
N ILE A 11 -3.18 -4.36 0.46
CA ILE A 11 -2.60 -3.19 1.14
C ILE A 11 -1.16 -3.46 1.58
N ALA A 12 -0.86 -4.66 2.10
CA ALA A 12 0.51 -5.05 2.42
C ALA A 12 1.42 -5.03 1.17
N GLY A 13 0.93 -5.56 0.04
CA GLY A 13 1.65 -5.50 -1.23
C GLY A 13 1.93 -4.08 -1.71
N LEU A 14 0.95 -3.17 -1.59
CA LEU A 14 1.11 -1.75 -1.93
C LEU A 14 2.13 -1.05 -1.03
N LYS A 15 2.15 -1.35 0.28
CA LYS A 15 3.16 -0.81 1.21
C LYS A 15 4.56 -1.28 0.84
N SER A 16 4.72 -2.56 0.54
CA SER A 16 6.01 -3.12 0.08
C SER A 16 6.49 -2.48 -1.23
N ALA A 17 5.58 -2.26 -2.19
CA ALA A 17 5.90 -1.58 -3.44
C ALA A 17 6.31 -0.12 -3.21
N GLN A 18 5.58 0.61 -2.35
CA GLN A 18 5.90 1.99 -2.00
C GLN A 18 7.29 2.11 -1.37
N ALA A 19 7.60 1.27 -0.38
CA ALA A 19 8.92 1.23 0.24
C ALA A 19 10.03 0.84 -0.76
N SER A 20 9.73 -0.05 -1.72
CA SER A 20 10.68 -0.40 -2.77
C SER A 20 11.00 0.79 -3.66
N PHE A 21 10.00 1.59 -4.05
CA PHE A 21 10.22 2.81 -4.81
C PHE A 21 11.05 3.84 -4.03
N GLU A 22 10.77 4.05 -2.74
CA GLU A 22 11.62 4.91 -1.90
C GLU A 22 13.08 4.42 -1.89
N GLN A 23 13.28 3.11 -1.73
CA GLN A 23 14.62 2.52 -1.74
C GLN A 23 15.32 2.72 -3.10
N PHE A 24 14.61 2.54 -4.22
CA PHE A 24 15.17 2.77 -5.55
C PHE A 24 15.55 4.23 -5.78
N ALA A 25 14.74 5.18 -5.29
CA ALA A 25 15.05 6.61 -5.32
C ALA A 25 16.31 6.96 -4.52
N LEU A 26 16.55 6.27 -3.40
CA LEU A 26 17.76 6.44 -2.57
C LEU A 26 19.01 5.83 -3.22
N GLN A 27 18.86 4.71 -3.91
CA GLN A 27 19.98 3.96 -4.48
C GLN A 27 20.39 4.43 -5.88
N THR A 28 19.50 5.10 -6.63
CA THR A 28 19.80 5.51 -8.00
C THR A 28 20.55 6.84 -8.06
N GLU A 29 21.58 6.90 -8.90
CA GLU A 29 22.30 8.16 -9.21
C GLU A 29 21.67 8.91 -10.40
N ASN A 30 20.78 8.26 -11.16
CA ASN A 30 20.09 8.89 -12.29
C ASN A 30 18.97 9.81 -11.77
N LYS A 31 19.12 11.12 -12.01
CA LYS A 31 18.16 12.14 -11.54
C LYS A 31 16.74 11.93 -12.07
N GLN A 32 16.58 11.49 -13.32
CA GLN A 32 15.26 11.23 -13.91
C GLN A 32 14.61 9.99 -13.27
N ALA A 33 15.39 8.92 -13.07
CA ALA A 33 14.92 7.72 -12.39
C ALA A 33 14.56 8.01 -10.93
N LYS A 34 15.34 8.84 -10.24
CA LYS A 34 15.04 9.27 -8.87
C LYS A 34 13.67 9.94 -8.79
N GLN A 35 13.42 10.93 -9.64
CA GLN A 35 12.12 11.62 -9.68
C GLN A 35 10.97 10.66 -10.02
N LEU A 36 11.20 9.71 -10.95
CA LEU A 36 10.21 8.69 -11.29
C LEU A 36 9.83 7.84 -10.07
N TYR A 37 10.82 7.35 -9.32
CA TYR A 37 10.60 6.54 -8.13
C TYR A 37 9.95 7.33 -6.98
N GLU A 38 10.38 8.57 -6.74
CA GLU A 38 9.74 9.45 -5.75
C GLU A 38 8.26 9.70 -6.09
N ASN A 39 7.95 9.97 -7.36
CA ASN A 39 6.58 10.16 -7.82
C ASN A 39 5.76 8.86 -7.68
N ALA A 40 6.34 7.71 -8.02
CA ALA A 40 5.68 6.40 -7.87
C ALA A 40 5.38 6.08 -6.40
N ALA A 41 6.31 6.37 -5.49
CA ALA A 41 6.10 6.22 -4.05
C ALA A 41 4.94 7.10 -3.56
N GLN A 42 4.89 8.38 -3.96
CA GLN A 42 3.81 9.31 -3.59
C GLN A 42 2.44 8.90 -4.14
N GLN A 43 2.38 8.45 -5.39
CA GLN A 43 1.14 7.93 -5.99
C GLN A 43 0.66 6.69 -5.24
N THR A 44 1.56 5.76 -4.93
CA THR A 44 1.23 4.55 -4.17
C THR A 44 0.74 4.88 -2.75
N MET A 45 1.38 5.87 -2.09
CA MET A 45 0.91 6.36 -0.79
C MET A 45 -0.51 6.95 -0.87
N SER A 46 -0.83 7.66 -1.95
CA SER A 46 -2.17 8.25 -2.16
C SER A 46 -3.23 7.18 -2.39
N ILE A 47 -2.89 6.12 -3.13
CA ILE A 47 -3.75 4.94 -3.31
C ILE A 47 -3.96 4.24 -1.97
N LEU A 48 -2.89 4.01 -1.19
CA LEU A 48 -2.98 3.40 0.14
C LEU A 48 -3.96 4.15 1.05
N LYS A 49 -3.82 5.48 1.15
CA LYS A 49 -4.74 6.32 1.95
C LYS A 49 -6.20 6.20 1.51
N SER A 50 -6.45 5.96 0.21
CA SER A 50 -7.79 5.82 -0.33
C SER A 50 -8.40 4.45 -0.06
N VAL A 51 -7.57 3.39 0.05
CA VAL A 51 -8.04 2.00 0.19
C VAL A 51 -8.03 1.52 1.64
N GLU A 52 -7.12 2.03 2.49
CA GLU A 52 -7.02 1.65 3.92
C GLU A 52 -8.35 1.75 4.70
N PRO A 53 -9.20 2.77 4.52
CA PRO A 53 -10.49 2.85 5.21
C PRO A 53 -11.43 1.66 4.90
N ARG A 54 -11.24 0.98 3.76
CA ARG A 54 -12.06 -0.19 3.41
C ARG A 54 -11.84 -1.35 4.35
N ILE A 55 -10.64 -1.50 4.95
CA ILE A 55 -10.40 -2.53 5.98
C ILE A 55 -11.35 -2.31 7.16
N GLN A 56 -11.47 -1.07 7.65
CA GLN A 56 -12.31 -0.77 8.81
C GLN A 56 -13.80 -1.05 8.54
N GLN A 57 -14.27 -0.76 7.32
CA GLN A 57 -15.63 -1.10 6.91
C GLN A 57 -15.85 -2.61 6.86
N LEU A 58 -14.90 -3.35 6.28
CA LEU A 58 -14.96 -4.81 6.21
C LEU A 58 -14.95 -5.45 7.60
N GLU A 59 -14.20 -4.91 8.57
CA GLU A 59 -14.20 -5.39 9.96
C GLU A 59 -15.55 -5.16 10.68
N GLN A 60 -16.36 -4.21 10.21
CA GLN A 60 -17.72 -3.99 10.70
C GLN A 60 -18.74 -4.90 10.00
N GLU A 61 -18.55 -5.16 8.70
CA GLU A 61 -19.38 -6.08 7.89
C GLU A 61 -19.12 -7.55 8.25
N GLU A 62 -17.91 -7.87 8.71
CA GLU A 62 -17.46 -9.21 9.12
C GLU A 62 -17.13 -9.27 10.63
N PRO A 63 -18.07 -8.95 11.55
CA PRO A 63 -17.77 -8.83 12.98
C PRO A 63 -17.28 -10.15 13.61
N GLN A 64 -17.68 -11.28 13.01
CA GLN A 64 -17.25 -12.64 13.35
C GLN A 64 -15.75 -12.91 13.07
N TYR A 65 -15.07 -12.02 12.33
CA TYR A 65 -13.64 -12.11 12.01
C TYR A 65 -12.83 -10.96 12.61
N LYS A 66 -13.39 -10.19 13.56
CA LYS A 66 -12.65 -9.17 14.31
C LYS A 66 -11.50 -9.80 15.09
N GLY A 67 -10.27 -9.37 14.83
CA GLY A 67 -9.07 -9.75 15.59
C GLY A 67 -8.22 -10.87 15.00
N PHE A 68 -8.50 -11.33 13.77
CA PHE A 68 -7.61 -12.18 12.97
C PHE A 68 -6.80 -11.36 11.94
#